data_AF-A0A1F2RWU7-F1
#
_entry.id   AF-A0A1F2RWU7-F1
#
_cell.length_a   1.000
_cell.length_b   1.000
_cell.length_c   1.000
_cell.angle_alpha   90.00
_cell.angle_beta   90.00
_cell.angle_gamma   90.00
#
_symmetry.space_group_name_H-M   'P 1'
#
loop_
_entity.id
_entity.type
_entity.pdbx_description
1 polymer ?
#
loop_
_entity_poly.entity_id
_entity_poly.type
_entity_poly.pdbx_seq_one_letter_code
_entity_poly.pdbx_strand_id
1 'polypeptide(L)'
;MSTLYQLGDGLTEMSQGKAISDSLIRMAGALREFEMPLPIFTNRERSEWASGLQHNPHTSLQTRTDLSKVISNSKRSPNDLAAARGVLTPFLRDALVGLNYAYYEPPGAQMIRNNPLFVRSHNFSGQMTMKGDEVWQTPRVFGRGWSASGGAHLAGSISDLPYVLSQVEQDFIVPENVQSLIWADLVPTILTSAILPRWWNVTAAEMHAAALYQQLGEQLLAAAATQEELRQTVVASLSEYMLPRREGAVEKSLRAGRAEDALAQVMPSELFFLGAAFAQNHPAQAEAMGEAGSRLIRMRRESPEEVSVEKISADFGVPHPMLAQTYARELFEMKPLPTFLGYSSRLMAESWESSNLYWARLAAEQNYHPAALNDLVPALTHRMIEKIFATHLEDWPAVLRALQETAEEFRLGKTAAGSPPAAGRGM
;
A
#
# COMPACT_ATOMS: atom_id res chain seq x y z
N MET A 1 -12.37 -4.08 20.72
CA MET A 1 -13.58 -3.26 20.48
C MET A 1 -14.76 -3.73 21.32
N SER A 2 -15.26 -4.96 21.16
CA SER A 2 -16.40 -5.50 21.93
C SER A 2 -16.26 -5.35 23.45
N THR A 3 -15.08 -5.66 24.02
CA THR A 3 -14.80 -5.51 25.46
C THR A 3 -14.98 -4.07 25.95
N LEU A 4 -14.57 -3.07 25.15
CA LEU A 4 -14.70 -1.65 25.53
C LEU A 4 -16.15 -1.19 25.55
N TYR A 5 -16.94 -1.63 24.56
CA TYR A 5 -18.38 -1.35 24.54
C TYR A 5 -19.11 -2.03 25.69
N GLN A 6 -18.83 -3.30 25.97
CA GLN A 6 -19.41 -4.03 27.09
C GLN A 6 -19.06 -3.39 28.45
N LEU A 7 -17.85 -2.87 28.62
CA LEU A 7 -17.47 -2.10 29.80
C LEU A 7 -18.22 -0.77 29.90
N GLY A 8 -18.38 -0.05 28.78
CA GLY A 8 -19.15 1.19 28.73
C GLY A 8 -20.64 1.00 29.04
N ASP A 9 -21.24 -0.05 28.49
CA ASP A 9 -22.63 -0.43 28.75
C ASP A 9 -22.81 -0.83 30.21
N GLY A 10 -21.93 -1.67 30.75
CA GLY A 10 -21.98 -2.09 32.16
C GLY A 10 -21.82 -0.93 33.14
N LEU A 11 -20.96 0.06 32.84
CA LEU A 11 -20.86 1.29 33.62
C LEU A 11 -22.14 2.15 33.54
N THR A 12 -22.82 2.15 32.39
CA THR A 12 -24.11 2.82 32.21
C THR A 12 -25.20 2.13 33.02
N GLU A 13 -25.22 0.81 33.00
CA GLU A 13 -26.12 -0.02 33.81
C GLU A 13 -25.92 0.22 35.31
N MET A 14 -24.68 0.35 35.77
CA MET A 14 -24.37 0.71 37.16
C MET A 14 -24.93 2.09 37.53
N SER A 15 -24.92 3.05 36.60
CA SER A 15 -25.49 4.38 36.85
C SER A 15 -27.02 4.37 36.97
N GLN A 16 -27.65 3.31 36.45
CA GLN A 16 -29.08 3.04 36.57
C GLN A 16 -29.41 2.18 37.80
N GLY A 17 -28.44 1.92 38.68
CA GLY A 17 -28.63 1.19 39.94
C GLY A 17 -28.42 -0.32 39.88
N LYS A 18 -27.98 -0.87 38.74
CA LYS A 18 -27.61 -2.30 38.65
C LYS A 18 -26.33 -2.59 39.44
N ALA A 19 -26.26 -3.80 40.02
CA ALA A 19 -25.10 -4.23 40.79
C ALA A 19 -23.86 -4.44 39.89
N ILE A 20 -22.67 -4.26 40.46
CA ILE A 20 -21.40 -4.57 39.78
C ILE A 20 -21.35 -6.07 39.52
N SER A 21 -21.16 -6.47 38.26
CA SER A 21 -20.96 -7.87 37.91
C SER A 21 -19.47 -8.23 37.96
N ASP A 22 -19.16 -9.44 38.43
CA ASP A 22 -17.78 -9.97 38.40
C ASP A 22 -17.22 -10.06 36.97
N SER A 23 -18.10 -10.18 35.97
CA SER A 23 -17.71 -10.13 34.56
C SER A 23 -17.16 -8.76 34.16
N LEU A 24 -17.71 -7.66 34.67
CA LEU A 24 -17.23 -6.30 34.42
C LEU A 24 -15.80 -6.11 34.95
N ILE A 25 -15.54 -6.59 36.17
CA ILE A 25 -14.22 -6.53 36.79
C ILE A 25 -13.21 -7.37 36.01
N ARG A 26 -13.58 -8.58 35.59
CA ARG A 26 -12.72 -9.42 34.73
C ARG A 26 -12.39 -8.75 33.41
N MET A 27 -13.37 -8.15 32.73
CA MET A 27 -13.15 -7.42 31.48
C MET A 27 -12.24 -6.20 31.67
N ALA A 28 -12.39 -5.48 32.77
CA ALA A 28 -11.50 -4.38 33.13
C ALA A 28 -10.07 -4.85 33.42
N GLY A 29 -9.92 -6.03 34.02
CA GLY A 29 -8.64 -6.71 34.20
C GLY A 29 -7.98 -7.12 32.88
N ALA A 30 -8.76 -7.60 31.90
CA ALA A 30 -8.24 -8.00 30.59
C ALA A 30 -7.60 -6.84 29.81
N LEU A 31 -8.07 -5.60 30.03
CA LEU A 31 -7.43 -4.40 29.42
C LEU A 31 -6.02 -4.13 29.98
N ARG A 32 -5.66 -4.75 31.10
CA ARG A 32 -4.32 -4.68 31.71
C ARG A 32 -3.37 -5.76 31.18
N GLU A 33 -3.83 -6.73 30.38
CA GLU A 33 -2.99 -7.81 29.83
C GLU A 33 -1.81 -7.31 28.99
N PHE A 34 -1.82 -6.03 28.59
CA PHE A 34 -0.64 -5.38 28.04
C PHE A 34 0.15 -4.65 29.14
N GLU A 35 1.21 -5.28 29.64
CA GLU A 35 2.22 -4.59 30.45
C GLU A 35 3.11 -3.74 29.55
N MET A 36 3.15 -2.43 29.84
CA MET A 36 4.08 -1.52 29.15
C MET A 36 5.53 -1.96 29.44
N PRO A 37 6.43 -1.94 28.44
CA PRO A 37 7.85 -2.20 28.67
C PRO A 37 8.39 -1.31 29.80
N LEU A 38 9.13 -1.90 30.73
CA LEU A 38 9.77 -1.13 31.79
C LEU A 38 10.70 -0.09 31.16
N PRO A 39 10.60 1.19 31.56
CA PRO A 39 11.48 2.21 31.02
C PRO A 39 12.93 1.91 31.41
N ILE A 40 13.80 1.78 30.40
CA ILE A 40 15.24 1.49 30.59
C ILE A 40 15.96 2.66 31.27
N PHE A 41 15.46 3.89 31.08
CA PHE A 41 16.04 5.12 31.62
C PHE A 41 15.14 5.78 32.65
N THR A 42 15.76 6.32 33.71
CA THR A 42 15.11 7.24 34.64
C THR A 42 14.64 8.50 33.91
N ASN A 43 13.71 9.26 34.51
CA ASN A 43 13.23 10.51 33.91
C ASN A 43 14.37 11.51 33.67
N ARG A 44 15.37 11.54 34.57
CA ARG A 44 16.54 12.42 34.45
C ARG A 44 17.42 12.00 33.28
N GLU A 45 17.80 10.72 33.19
CA GLU A 45 18.60 10.20 32.08
C GLU A 45 17.89 10.40 30.74
N ARG A 46 16.56 10.23 30.69
CA ARG A 46 15.77 10.53 29.50
C ARG A 46 15.83 12.00 29.09
N SER A 47 15.73 12.93 30.03
CA SER A 47 15.85 14.36 29.72
C SER A 47 17.24 14.75 29.22
N GLU A 48 18.28 14.08 29.72
CA GLU A 48 19.67 14.29 29.30
C GLU A 48 19.96 13.63 27.92
N TRP A 49 19.45 12.41 27.68
CA TRP A 49 19.74 11.61 26.49
C TRP A 49 18.74 11.79 25.35
N ALA A 50 17.55 12.34 25.59
CA ALA A 50 16.49 12.51 24.60
C ALA A 50 15.83 13.90 24.74
N SER A 51 16.65 14.93 24.94
CA SER A 51 16.20 16.32 25.05
C SER A 51 15.32 16.73 23.85
N GLY A 52 14.09 17.18 24.13
CA GLY A 52 13.10 17.57 23.12
C GLY A 52 12.06 16.48 22.78
N LEU A 53 12.29 15.21 23.11
CA LEU A 53 11.29 14.14 23.02
C LEU A 53 10.45 14.14 24.30
N GLN A 54 9.36 14.92 24.32
CA GLN A 54 8.43 14.88 25.46
C GLN A 54 7.80 13.49 25.63
N HIS A 55 7.58 13.13 26.89
CA HIS A 55 6.83 11.95 27.30
C HIS A 55 5.46 11.95 26.62
N ASN A 56 5.05 10.85 25.98
CA ASN A 56 3.70 10.75 25.44
C ASN A 56 2.71 10.63 26.62
N PRO A 57 1.95 11.71 26.94
CA PRO A 57 1.13 11.76 28.16
C PRO A 57 0.01 10.71 28.16
N HIS A 58 -0.42 10.28 26.96
CA HIS A 58 -1.43 9.25 26.79
C HIS A 58 -0.93 7.88 27.29
N THR A 59 0.29 7.49 26.91
CA THR A 59 0.87 6.21 27.39
C THR A 59 1.08 6.20 28.90
N SER A 60 1.46 7.33 29.50
CA SER A 60 1.62 7.50 30.95
C SER A 60 0.29 7.36 31.69
N LEU A 61 -0.76 7.99 31.16
CA LEU A 61 -2.10 7.94 31.71
C LEU A 61 -2.60 6.50 31.76
N GLN A 62 -2.47 5.77 30.65
CA GLN A 62 -2.87 4.35 30.59
C GLN A 62 -2.08 3.49 31.57
N THR A 63 -0.76 3.70 31.67
CA THR A 63 0.10 2.92 32.59
C THR A 63 -0.32 3.08 34.06
N ARG A 64 -0.77 4.28 34.46
CA ARG A 64 -1.17 4.58 35.84
C ARG A 64 -2.62 4.19 36.14
N THR A 65 -3.40 3.85 35.12
CA THR A 65 -4.83 3.61 35.24
C THR A 65 -5.11 2.15 35.55
N ASP A 66 -5.70 1.90 36.72
CA ASP A 66 -6.24 0.58 37.09
C ASP A 66 -7.77 0.62 37.00
N LEU A 67 -8.31 0.23 35.85
CA LEU A 67 -9.75 0.25 35.58
C LEU A 67 -10.54 -0.62 36.56
N SER A 68 -9.97 -1.74 37.01
CA SER A 68 -10.62 -2.60 38.00
C SER A 68 -10.79 -1.87 39.32
N LYS A 69 -9.74 -1.20 39.80
CA LYS A 69 -9.82 -0.36 41.02
C LYS A 69 -10.75 0.83 40.83
N VAL A 70 -10.73 1.49 39.68
CA VAL A 70 -11.62 2.63 39.39
C VAL A 70 -13.07 2.17 39.50
N ILE A 71 -13.44 1.08 38.84
CA ILE A 71 -14.80 0.53 38.84
C ILE A 71 -15.22 0.07 40.24
N SER A 72 -14.34 -0.62 40.98
CA SER A 72 -14.64 -1.10 42.34
C SER A 72 -14.77 0.04 43.36
N ASN A 73 -14.02 1.12 43.20
CA ASN A 73 -14.00 2.26 44.13
C ASN A 73 -15.02 3.35 43.79
N SER A 74 -15.63 3.33 42.59
CA SER A 74 -16.69 4.26 42.23
C SER A 74 -17.87 4.12 43.21
N LYS A 75 -18.20 5.20 43.93
CA LYS A 75 -19.25 5.21 44.98
C LYS A 75 -20.68 5.10 44.44
N ARG A 76 -20.85 4.61 43.20
CA ARG A 76 -22.10 4.59 42.42
C ARG A 76 -22.78 5.96 42.27
N SER A 77 -22.06 7.06 42.53
CA SER A 77 -22.56 8.39 42.19
C SER A 77 -22.52 8.55 40.66
N PRO A 78 -23.51 9.21 40.04
CA PRO A 78 -23.52 9.43 38.59
C PRO A 78 -22.23 10.09 38.07
N ASN A 79 -21.64 10.99 38.86
CA ASN A 79 -20.40 11.69 38.51
C ASN A 79 -19.18 10.76 38.55
N ASP A 80 -19.06 9.90 39.56
CA ASP A 80 -17.94 8.94 39.66
C ASP A 80 -17.99 7.89 38.55
N LEU A 81 -19.20 7.48 38.14
CA LEU A 81 -19.39 6.53 37.05
C LEU A 81 -19.18 7.18 35.68
N ALA A 82 -19.58 8.43 35.49
CA ALA A 82 -19.25 9.20 34.31
C ALA A 82 -17.72 9.40 34.19
N ALA A 83 -17.03 9.69 35.29
CA ALA A 83 -15.58 9.76 35.34
C ALA A 83 -14.94 8.41 34.99
N ALA A 84 -15.43 7.31 35.57
CA ALA A 84 -14.97 5.96 35.25
C ALA A 84 -15.16 5.59 33.77
N ARG A 85 -16.27 5.99 33.15
CA ARG A 85 -16.48 5.85 31.69
C ARG A 85 -15.47 6.68 30.91
N GLY A 86 -15.16 7.90 31.36
CA GLY A 86 -14.15 8.76 30.74
C GLY A 86 -12.76 8.11 30.67
N VAL A 87 -12.45 7.21 31.60
CA VAL A 87 -11.19 6.43 31.61
C VAL A 87 -11.11 5.41 30.47
N LEU A 88 -12.23 5.02 29.84
CA LEU A 88 -12.23 4.14 28.66
C LEU A 88 -11.82 4.86 27.37
N THR A 89 -11.92 6.19 27.32
CA THR A 89 -11.66 7.00 26.12
C THR A 89 -10.27 6.76 25.51
N PRO A 90 -9.16 6.74 26.28
CA PRO A 90 -7.83 6.41 25.75
C PRO A 90 -7.76 5.04 25.06
N PHE A 91 -8.43 4.02 25.60
CA PHE A 91 -8.41 2.68 25.04
C PHE A 91 -9.27 2.59 23.76
N LEU A 92 -10.39 3.30 23.72
CA LEU A 92 -11.20 3.41 22.51
C LEU A 92 -10.42 4.13 21.40
N ARG A 93 -9.72 5.21 21.76
CA ARG A 93 -8.83 5.94 20.85
C ARG A 93 -7.77 5.01 20.26
N ASP A 94 -7.06 4.24 21.08
CA ASP A 94 -6.04 3.30 20.56
C ASP A 94 -6.62 2.18 19.71
N ALA A 95 -7.81 1.67 20.05
CA ALA A 95 -8.48 0.67 19.24
C ALA A 95 -8.86 1.22 17.86
N LEU A 96 -9.40 2.44 17.78
CA LEU A 96 -9.73 3.10 16.52
C LEU A 96 -8.49 3.40 15.67
N VAL A 97 -7.43 3.90 16.28
CA VAL A 97 -6.15 4.12 15.59
C VAL A 97 -5.55 2.80 15.12
N GLY A 98 -5.57 1.76 15.97
CA GLY A 98 -5.07 0.44 15.64
C GLY A 98 -5.80 -0.19 14.45
N LEU A 99 -7.12 0.01 14.32
CA LEU A 99 -7.85 -0.44 13.14
C LEU A 99 -7.42 0.28 11.86
N ASN A 100 -7.16 1.59 11.92
CA ASN A 100 -6.64 2.33 10.77
C ASN A 100 -5.24 1.83 10.39
N TYR A 101 -4.38 1.59 11.37
CA TYR A 101 -3.04 1.07 11.15
C TYR A 101 -3.09 -0.32 10.53
N ALA A 102 -3.83 -1.25 11.13
CA ALA A 102 -3.99 -2.60 10.61
C ALA A 102 -4.63 -2.63 9.21
N TYR A 103 -5.50 -1.66 8.90
CA TYR A 103 -6.11 -1.55 7.58
C TYR A 103 -5.12 -1.08 6.49
N TYR A 104 -4.14 -0.24 6.83
CA TYR A 104 -3.20 0.35 5.87
C TYR A 104 -1.78 -0.21 5.96
N GLU A 105 -1.53 -1.12 6.90
CA GLU A 105 -0.25 -1.79 7.05
C GLU A 105 -0.05 -2.85 5.93
N PRO A 106 1.15 -2.95 5.33
CA PRO A 106 1.46 -4.04 4.41
C PRO A 106 1.35 -5.42 5.10
N PRO A 107 0.86 -6.47 4.41
CA PRO A 107 0.92 -7.83 4.94
C PRO A 107 2.33 -8.20 5.38
N GLY A 108 2.47 -8.66 6.62
CA GLY A 108 3.78 -9.08 7.17
C GLY A 108 4.69 -7.94 7.64
N ALA A 109 4.20 -6.71 7.64
CA ALA A 109 4.91 -5.54 8.16
C ALA A 109 5.48 -5.75 9.58
N GLN A 110 6.63 -5.14 9.78
CA GLN A 110 7.52 -5.40 10.90
C GLN A 110 7.37 -4.38 12.02
N MET A 111 7.00 -3.13 11.73
CA MET A 111 6.94 -2.09 12.75
C MET A 111 5.89 -2.41 13.81
N ILE A 112 4.64 -2.74 13.42
CA ILE A 112 3.59 -3.00 14.41
C ILE A 112 3.87 -4.30 15.16
N ARG A 113 4.50 -5.29 14.50
CA ARG A 113 4.90 -6.55 15.13
C ARG A 113 6.00 -6.37 16.18
N ASN A 114 7.01 -5.55 15.88
CA ASN A 114 8.21 -5.42 16.71
C ASN A 114 8.12 -4.24 17.71
N ASN A 115 7.30 -3.24 17.44
CA ASN A 115 7.07 -2.11 18.32
C ASN A 115 5.62 -2.10 18.83
N PRO A 116 5.36 -2.73 19.97
CA PRO A 116 4.01 -2.83 20.52
C PRO A 116 3.46 -1.49 21.02
N LEU A 117 4.30 -0.46 21.11
CA LEU A 117 3.91 0.90 21.47
C LEU A 117 3.64 1.78 20.25
N PHE A 118 3.96 1.35 19.03
CA PHE A 118 3.90 2.21 17.84
C PHE A 118 2.54 2.89 17.66
N VAL A 119 1.47 2.11 17.73
CA VAL A 119 0.07 2.57 17.62
C VAL A 119 -0.33 3.45 18.81
N ARG A 120 -0.05 2.97 20.03
CA ARG A 120 -0.44 3.65 21.29
C ARG A 120 0.25 5.00 21.44
N SER A 121 1.50 5.06 21.02
CA SER A 121 2.36 6.24 21.07
C SER A 121 2.07 7.23 19.94
N HIS A 122 1.10 6.97 19.05
CA HIS A 122 0.67 7.99 18.08
C HIS A 122 0.38 9.30 18.81
N ASN A 123 0.82 10.44 18.29
CA ASN A 123 0.64 11.74 18.91
C ASN A 123 -0.15 12.69 18.02
N PHE A 124 -1.44 12.85 18.29
CA PHE A 124 -2.33 13.74 17.54
C PHE A 124 -2.14 15.23 17.83
N SER A 125 -1.43 15.59 18.91
CA SER A 125 -1.33 16.99 19.31
C SER A 125 -0.56 17.86 18.31
N GLY A 126 0.23 17.26 17.42
CA GLY A 126 1.07 17.97 16.46
C GLY A 126 2.18 18.81 17.10
N GLN A 127 2.25 18.91 18.44
CA GLN A 127 3.19 19.77 19.18
C GLN A 127 4.67 19.42 18.93
N MET A 128 4.95 18.27 18.33
CA MET A 128 6.29 17.81 17.93
C MET A 128 6.70 18.29 16.53
N THR A 129 5.82 18.91 15.73
CA THR A 129 6.15 19.42 14.40
C THR A 129 6.64 20.87 14.50
N MET A 130 7.89 21.11 14.09
CA MET A 130 8.51 22.45 14.10
C MET A 130 7.81 23.50 13.20
N LYS A 131 6.82 23.09 12.39
CA LYS A 131 5.95 24.00 11.62
C LYS A 131 4.56 23.93 12.22
N GLY A 132 4.05 25.09 12.63
CA GLY A 132 2.78 25.24 13.35
C GLY A 132 1.52 24.96 12.53
N ASP A 133 0.43 24.81 13.29
CA ASP A 133 -0.99 25.03 13.00
C ASP A 133 -1.75 24.24 11.91
N GLU A 134 -1.12 23.39 11.10
CA GLU A 134 -1.90 22.59 10.13
C GLU A 134 -2.31 21.21 10.69
N VAL A 135 -3.56 21.14 11.15
CA VAL A 135 -4.18 19.98 11.84
C VAL A 135 -4.34 18.74 10.94
N TRP A 136 -4.25 18.88 9.61
CA TRP A 136 -4.54 17.81 8.62
C TRP A 136 -3.37 17.49 7.67
N GLN A 137 -2.13 17.61 8.13
CA GLN A 137 -0.94 17.25 7.35
C GLN A 137 -0.54 15.78 7.52
N THR A 138 0.21 15.26 6.54
CA THR A 138 0.88 13.96 6.60
C THR A 138 1.63 13.82 7.93
N PRO A 139 1.38 12.75 8.72
CA PRO A 139 2.08 12.56 9.99
C PRO A 139 3.56 12.34 9.75
N ARG A 140 4.35 12.70 10.75
CA ARG A 140 5.81 12.51 10.72
C ARG A 140 6.21 11.36 11.63
N VAL A 141 7.18 10.58 11.17
CA VAL A 141 7.87 9.61 12.00
C VAL A 141 8.74 10.36 13.00
N PHE A 142 8.49 10.16 14.30
CA PHE A 142 9.21 10.80 15.39
C PHE A 142 9.89 9.74 16.26
N GLY A 143 11.00 10.09 16.93
CA GLY A 143 11.73 9.16 17.80
C GLY A 143 12.54 8.05 17.09
N ARG A 144 12.73 8.13 15.76
CA ARG A 144 13.59 7.21 15.01
C ARG A 144 15.02 7.28 15.56
N GLY A 145 15.60 6.12 15.92
CA GLY A 145 16.95 6.03 16.49
C GLY A 145 17.04 6.31 17.99
N TRP A 146 15.94 6.66 18.66
CA TRP A 146 15.94 6.99 20.10
C TRP A 146 15.26 5.88 20.92
N SER A 147 16.06 4.94 21.44
CA SER A 147 15.56 3.85 22.30
C SER A 147 15.01 4.36 23.63
N ALA A 148 15.50 5.51 24.11
CA ALA A 148 15.11 6.07 25.40
C ALA A 148 13.66 6.53 25.48
N SER A 149 13.00 6.83 24.34
CA SER A 149 11.62 7.35 24.30
C SER A 149 10.56 6.27 24.05
N GLY A 150 10.90 4.98 24.09
CA GLY A 150 9.97 3.90 23.74
C GLY A 150 9.86 3.62 22.24
N GLY A 151 10.84 4.10 21.45
CA GLY A 151 10.96 3.86 20.02
C GLY A 151 10.27 4.90 19.14
N ALA A 152 10.23 4.60 17.84
CA ALA A 152 9.56 5.44 16.86
C ALA A 152 8.04 5.45 17.07
N HIS A 153 7.39 6.55 16.71
CA HIS A 153 5.92 6.68 16.67
C HIS A 153 5.53 7.76 15.65
N LEU A 154 4.27 7.79 15.24
CA LEU A 154 3.78 8.85 14.37
C LEU A 154 3.26 10.04 15.16
N ALA A 155 3.55 11.26 14.68
CA ALA A 155 3.02 12.50 15.24
C ALA A 155 2.34 13.32 14.15
N GLY A 156 1.13 13.82 14.43
CA GLY A 156 0.30 14.57 13.49
C GLY A 156 -1.07 13.91 13.28
N SER A 157 -1.68 14.18 12.12
CA SER A 157 -2.96 13.61 11.73
C SER A 157 -2.82 12.16 11.23
N ILE A 158 -3.90 11.56 10.73
CA ILE A 158 -3.86 10.29 9.99
C ILE A 158 -4.07 10.49 8.48
N SER A 159 -4.07 11.74 8.00
CA SER A 159 -4.01 12.04 6.57
C SER A 159 -2.74 11.40 5.99
N ASP A 160 -2.81 10.68 4.88
CA ASP A 160 -1.64 10.01 4.28
C ASP A 160 -0.99 8.91 5.15
N LEU A 161 -1.75 8.32 6.09
CA LEU A 161 -1.29 7.20 6.90
C LEU A 161 -0.69 6.03 6.07
N PRO A 162 -1.25 5.58 4.93
CA PRO A 162 -0.69 4.47 4.16
C PRO A 162 0.76 4.71 3.71
N TYR A 163 1.04 5.92 3.23
CA TYR A 163 2.39 6.29 2.83
C TYR A 163 3.33 6.31 4.02
N VAL A 164 2.91 6.90 5.16
CA VAL A 164 3.81 7.03 6.31
C VAL A 164 4.08 5.68 6.98
N LEU A 165 3.11 4.77 6.98
CA LEU A 165 3.35 3.38 7.35
C LEU A 165 4.36 2.74 6.41
N SER A 166 4.19 2.89 5.09
CA SER A 166 5.15 2.39 4.10
C SER A 166 6.55 3.02 4.23
N GLN A 167 6.63 4.30 4.64
CA GLN A 167 7.88 5.01 4.94
C GLN A 167 8.62 4.45 6.14
N VAL A 168 7.88 3.90 7.10
CA VAL A 168 8.45 3.21 8.25
C VAL A 168 8.84 1.78 7.88
N GLU A 169 8.00 1.10 7.11
CA GLU A 169 8.24 -0.30 6.69
C GLU A 169 9.43 -0.44 5.74
N GLN A 170 9.71 0.57 4.91
CA GLN A 170 10.90 0.53 4.03
C GLN A 170 12.20 0.26 4.79
N ASP A 171 12.30 0.73 6.05
CA ASP A 171 13.52 0.58 6.87
C ASP A 171 13.77 -0.89 7.27
N PHE A 172 12.78 -1.78 7.09
CA PHE A 172 12.90 -3.22 7.35
C PHE A 172 13.17 -4.05 6.09
N ILE A 173 13.14 -3.43 4.92
CA ILE A 173 13.40 -4.13 3.66
C ILE A 173 14.91 -4.15 3.42
N VAL A 174 15.47 -5.35 3.27
CA VAL A 174 16.90 -5.54 3.02
C VAL A 174 17.13 -5.69 1.52
N PRO A 175 17.78 -4.72 0.85
CA PRO A 175 18.02 -4.80 -0.58
C PRO A 175 19.08 -5.87 -0.92
N GLU A 176 18.92 -6.52 -2.07
CA GLU A 176 19.90 -7.50 -2.60
C GLU A 176 21.15 -6.81 -3.16
N ASN A 177 21.05 -5.53 -3.54
CA ASN A 177 22.13 -4.76 -4.16
C ASN A 177 22.33 -3.40 -3.47
N VAL A 178 23.54 -2.84 -3.55
CA VAL A 178 23.83 -1.48 -3.05
C VAL A 178 23.09 -0.45 -3.91
N GLN A 179 22.33 0.44 -3.30
CA GLN A 179 21.46 1.37 -4.02
C GLN A 179 21.79 2.83 -3.67
N SER A 180 21.53 3.73 -4.63
CA SER A 180 21.48 5.17 -4.35
C SER A 180 20.21 5.53 -3.56
N LEU A 181 20.16 6.71 -2.92
CA LEU A 181 19.12 7.22 -1.98
C LEU A 181 17.67 7.33 -2.56
N ILE A 182 17.34 6.56 -3.60
CA ILE A 182 16.09 6.53 -4.37
C ILE A 182 14.89 6.12 -3.51
N TRP A 183 15.14 5.41 -2.41
CA TRP A 183 14.10 4.73 -1.64
C TRP A 183 13.15 5.66 -0.91
N ALA A 184 13.62 6.83 -0.45
CA ALA A 184 12.93 7.62 0.56
C ALA A 184 11.48 7.99 0.18
N ASP A 185 11.18 8.20 -1.11
CA ASP A 185 9.81 8.36 -1.61
C ASP A 185 9.37 7.25 -2.57
N LEU A 186 10.28 6.67 -3.36
CA LEU A 186 9.89 5.64 -4.34
C LEU A 186 9.31 4.42 -3.65
N VAL A 187 10.01 3.88 -2.66
CA VAL A 187 9.59 2.64 -1.99
C VAL A 187 8.29 2.83 -1.21
N PRO A 188 8.13 3.88 -0.39
CA PRO A 188 6.89 4.11 0.32
C PRO A 188 5.69 4.28 -0.62
N THR A 189 5.86 4.98 -1.75
CA THR A 189 4.79 5.12 -2.74
C THR A 189 4.48 3.79 -3.42
N ILE A 190 5.47 3.04 -3.90
CA ILE A 190 5.24 1.73 -4.55
C ILE A 190 4.56 0.74 -3.59
N LEU A 191 5.00 0.67 -2.32
CA LEU A 191 4.34 -0.14 -1.30
C LEU A 191 2.89 0.30 -1.09
N THR A 192 2.66 1.60 -0.97
CA THR A 192 1.32 2.18 -0.81
C THR A 192 0.41 1.80 -1.97
N SER A 193 0.92 1.85 -3.20
CA SER A 193 0.21 1.44 -4.42
C SER A 193 -0.16 -0.04 -4.45
N ALA A 194 0.55 -0.90 -3.72
CA ALA A 194 0.23 -2.32 -3.58
C ALA A 194 -0.74 -2.63 -2.43
N ILE A 195 -0.91 -1.71 -1.47
CA ILE A 195 -1.70 -1.93 -0.24
C ILE A 195 -3.08 -1.28 -0.33
N LEU A 196 -3.15 -0.08 -0.90
CA LEU A 196 -4.40 0.69 -0.96
C LEU A 196 -5.47 0.05 -1.83
N PRO A 197 -5.14 -0.47 -3.03
CA PRO A 197 -6.10 -1.25 -3.80
C PRO A 197 -6.48 -2.54 -3.06
N ARG A 198 -7.78 -2.83 -3.08
CA ARG A 198 -8.36 -3.99 -2.40
C ARG A 198 -9.19 -4.78 -3.40
N TRP A 199 -8.73 -5.98 -3.76
CA TRP A 199 -9.26 -6.76 -4.88
C TRP A 199 -10.37 -7.73 -4.46
N TRP A 200 -11.07 -7.50 -3.34
CA TRP A 200 -12.18 -8.34 -2.87
C TRP A 200 -13.33 -8.43 -3.87
N ASN A 201 -13.54 -7.36 -4.64
CA ASN A 201 -14.65 -7.21 -5.58
C ASN A 201 -14.24 -7.38 -7.05
N VAL A 202 -12.97 -7.67 -7.32
CA VAL A 202 -12.49 -7.88 -8.69
C VAL A 202 -12.94 -9.25 -9.18
N THR A 203 -13.49 -9.29 -10.39
CA THR A 203 -13.95 -10.54 -11.01
C THR A 203 -12.82 -11.22 -11.77
N ALA A 204 -12.98 -12.52 -12.04
CA ALA A 204 -12.04 -13.25 -12.88
C ALA A 204 -12.00 -12.69 -14.32
N ALA A 205 -13.14 -12.17 -14.81
CA ALA A 205 -13.22 -11.55 -16.13
C ALA A 205 -12.45 -10.23 -16.17
N GLU A 206 -12.60 -9.39 -15.16
CA GLU A 206 -11.86 -8.12 -15.02
C GLU A 206 -10.35 -8.37 -14.96
N MET A 207 -9.89 -9.27 -14.08
CA MET A 207 -8.47 -9.62 -13.94
C MET A 207 -7.91 -10.21 -15.24
N HIS A 208 -8.67 -11.07 -15.92
CA HIS A 208 -8.26 -11.64 -17.20
C HIS A 208 -8.22 -10.59 -18.31
N ALA A 209 -9.17 -9.64 -18.35
CA ALA A 209 -9.16 -8.54 -19.30
C ALA A 209 -7.93 -7.64 -19.12
N ALA A 210 -7.53 -7.32 -17.88
CA ALA A 210 -6.30 -6.57 -17.60
C ALA A 210 -5.05 -7.26 -18.17
N ALA A 211 -5.01 -8.60 -18.15
CA ALA A 211 -3.96 -9.39 -18.79
C ALA A 211 -4.03 -9.31 -20.32
N LEU A 212 -5.23 -9.48 -20.89
CA LEU A 212 -5.45 -9.49 -22.34
C LEU A 212 -5.13 -8.14 -23.01
N TYR A 213 -5.41 -7.00 -22.36
CA TYR A 213 -5.01 -5.69 -22.88
C TYR A 213 -3.48 -5.57 -23.01
N GLN A 214 -2.73 -6.02 -22.00
CA GLN A 214 -1.26 -6.03 -22.07
C GLN A 214 -0.75 -6.99 -23.16
N GLN A 215 -1.30 -8.20 -23.23
CA GLN A 215 -0.92 -9.19 -24.24
C GLN A 215 -1.23 -8.72 -25.67
N LEU A 216 -2.35 -8.01 -25.88
CA LEU A 216 -2.65 -7.37 -27.16
C LEU A 216 -1.60 -6.31 -27.49
N GLY A 217 -1.19 -5.48 -26.52
CA GLY A 217 -0.08 -4.53 -26.68
C GLY A 217 1.22 -5.19 -27.13
N GLU A 218 1.57 -6.34 -26.55
CA GLU A 218 2.74 -7.13 -26.95
C GLU A 218 2.63 -7.68 -28.37
N GLN A 219 1.46 -8.22 -28.74
CA GLN A 219 1.19 -8.72 -30.09
C GLN A 219 1.30 -7.59 -31.13
N LEU A 220 0.82 -6.39 -30.79
CA LEU A 220 0.94 -5.20 -31.63
C LEU A 220 2.40 -4.80 -31.84
N LEU A 221 3.21 -4.78 -30.77
CA LEU A 221 4.65 -4.51 -30.87
C LEU A 221 5.37 -5.55 -31.73
N ALA A 222 5.07 -6.83 -31.53
CA ALA A 222 5.66 -7.91 -32.32
C ALA A 222 5.29 -7.79 -33.81
N ALA A 223 4.03 -7.51 -34.12
CA ALA A 223 3.57 -7.33 -35.50
C ALA A 223 4.15 -6.05 -36.15
N ALA A 224 4.29 -4.96 -35.39
CA ALA A 224 4.91 -3.71 -35.85
C ALA A 224 6.38 -3.87 -36.28
N ALA A 225 7.08 -4.89 -35.78
CA ALA A 225 8.45 -5.18 -36.21
C ALA A 225 8.53 -5.61 -37.69
N THR A 226 7.43 -6.12 -38.26
CA THR A 226 7.38 -6.61 -39.66
C THR A 226 6.42 -5.81 -40.55
N GLN A 227 5.44 -5.12 -39.97
CA GLN A 227 4.42 -4.36 -40.70
C GLN A 227 4.64 -2.85 -40.57
N GLU A 228 4.99 -2.19 -41.68
CA GLU A 228 5.28 -0.74 -41.71
C GLU A 228 4.11 0.12 -41.23
N GLU A 229 2.93 -0.08 -41.82
CA GLU A 229 1.74 0.72 -41.50
C GLU A 229 1.34 0.57 -40.04
N LEU A 230 1.31 -0.66 -39.54
CA LEU A 230 1.03 -0.94 -38.14
C LEU A 230 2.07 -0.31 -37.20
N ARG A 231 3.36 -0.32 -37.59
CA ARG A 231 4.41 0.30 -36.79
C ARG A 231 4.18 1.80 -36.62
N GLN A 232 3.77 2.50 -37.67
CA GLN A 232 3.45 3.92 -37.58
C GLN A 232 2.31 4.17 -36.60
N THR A 233 1.26 3.35 -36.64
CA THR A 233 0.14 3.43 -35.68
C THR A 233 0.60 3.15 -34.24
N VAL A 234 1.39 2.10 -34.02
CA VAL A 234 1.88 1.71 -32.69
C VAL A 234 2.80 2.77 -32.10
N VAL A 235 3.76 3.28 -32.87
CA VAL A 235 4.69 4.33 -32.41
C VAL A 235 3.93 5.63 -32.12
N ALA A 236 2.97 6.01 -32.98
CA ALA A 236 2.15 7.19 -32.74
C ALA A 236 1.34 7.08 -31.44
N SER A 237 0.71 5.92 -31.18
CA SER A 237 -0.01 5.69 -29.93
C SER A 237 0.91 5.70 -28.70
N LEU A 238 2.09 5.06 -28.78
CA LEU A 238 3.05 5.08 -27.68
C LEU A 238 3.64 6.47 -27.41
N SER A 239 3.73 7.35 -28.42
CA SER A 239 4.24 8.71 -28.27
C SER A 239 3.43 9.58 -27.30
N GLU A 240 2.15 9.23 -27.07
CA GLU A 240 1.27 9.89 -26.11
C GLU A 240 1.71 9.59 -24.65
N TYR A 241 2.25 8.39 -24.43
CA TYR A 241 2.56 7.86 -23.08
C TYR A 241 4.07 7.75 -22.81
N MET A 242 4.91 7.93 -23.83
CA MET A 242 6.35 7.71 -23.75
C MET A 242 7.16 9.00 -23.94
N LEU A 243 8.33 9.07 -23.30
CA LEU A 243 9.29 10.17 -23.52
C LEU A 243 9.92 10.05 -24.93
N PRO A 244 10.14 11.17 -25.66
CA PRO A 244 10.61 11.13 -27.05
C PRO A 244 11.90 10.33 -27.28
N ARG A 245 12.84 10.36 -26.32
CA ARG A 245 14.08 9.58 -26.40
C ARG A 245 13.83 8.07 -26.38
N ARG A 246 12.88 7.61 -25.56
CA ARG A 246 12.50 6.19 -25.46
C ARG A 246 11.72 5.77 -26.70
N GLU A 247 10.81 6.62 -27.16
CA GLU A 247 10.04 6.41 -28.39
C GLU A 247 10.97 6.15 -29.58
N GLY A 248 11.97 7.01 -29.79
CA GLY A 248 12.95 6.81 -30.87
C GLY A 248 13.78 5.52 -30.71
N ALA A 249 14.04 5.06 -29.49
CA ALA A 249 14.73 3.79 -29.25
C ALA A 249 13.83 2.57 -29.54
N VAL A 250 12.56 2.65 -29.16
CA VAL A 250 11.54 1.64 -29.48
C VAL A 250 11.34 1.56 -31.00
N GLU A 251 11.13 2.68 -31.67
CA GLU A 251 10.96 2.73 -33.12
C GLU A 251 12.18 2.15 -33.86
N LYS A 252 13.39 2.52 -33.44
CA LYS A 252 14.63 1.98 -34.02
C LYS A 252 14.73 0.47 -33.85
N SER A 253 14.29 -0.07 -32.70
CA SER A 253 14.30 -1.51 -32.43
C SER A 253 13.27 -2.25 -33.28
N LEU A 254 12.06 -1.70 -33.41
CA LEU A 254 11.02 -2.24 -34.28
C LEU A 254 11.43 -2.22 -35.77
N ARG A 255 12.00 -1.11 -36.27
CA ARG A 255 12.53 -1.03 -37.64
C ARG A 255 13.63 -2.05 -37.92
N ALA A 256 14.38 -2.44 -36.90
CA ALA A 256 15.42 -3.45 -37.00
C ALA A 256 14.90 -4.90 -36.85
N GLY A 257 13.57 -5.11 -36.74
CA GLY A 257 12.98 -6.43 -36.51
C GLY A 257 13.21 -6.99 -35.10
N ARG A 258 13.68 -6.15 -34.15
CA ARG A 258 14.03 -6.57 -32.78
C ARG A 258 12.90 -6.21 -31.82
N ALA A 259 11.81 -6.97 -31.89
CA ALA A 259 10.62 -6.76 -31.06
C ALA A 259 10.92 -6.93 -29.56
N GLU A 260 11.76 -7.90 -29.19
CA GLU A 260 12.17 -8.12 -27.79
C GLU A 260 12.92 -6.91 -27.20
N ASP A 261 13.85 -6.33 -27.97
CA ASP A 261 14.56 -5.11 -27.56
C ASP A 261 13.62 -3.93 -27.38
N ALA A 262 12.56 -3.85 -28.20
CA ALA A 262 11.51 -2.84 -28.05
C ALA A 262 10.68 -3.09 -26.79
N LEU A 263 10.23 -4.33 -26.57
CA LEU A 263 9.42 -4.72 -25.42
C LEU A 263 10.14 -4.44 -24.09
N ALA A 264 11.45 -4.67 -24.02
CA ALA A 264 12.26 -4.36 -22.84
C ALA A 264 12.29 -2.86 -22.47
N GLN A 265 11.86 -1.98 -23.39
CA GLN A 265 11.78 -0.53 -23.19
C GLN A 265 10.35 -0.03 -22.96
N VAL A 266 9.34 -0.90 -22.92
CA VAL A 266 7.92 -0.54 -22.78
C VAL A 266 7.42 -1.04 -21.42
N MET A 267 6.68 -0.19 -20.72
CA MET A 267 6.12 -0.51 -19.40
C MET A 267 4.78 -1.26 -19.52
N PRO A 268 4.41 -2.09 -18.54
CA PRO A 268 3.09 -2.75 -18.50
C PRO A 268 1.90 -1.81 -18.67
N SER A 269 1.92 -0.61 -18.08
CA SER A 269 0.86 0.38 -18.28
C SER A 269 0.81 0.91 -19.72
N GLU A 270 1.96 1.13 -20.35
CA GLU A 270 2.04 1.54 -21.76
C GLU A 270 1.51 0.45 -22.70
N LEU A 271 1.79 -0.83 -22.41
CA LEU A 271 1.22 -1.98 -23.15
C LEU A 271 -0.29 -2.05 -22.98
N PHE A 272 -0.77 -1.84 -21.76
CA PHE A 272 -2.20 -1.83 -21.45
C PHE A 272 -2.92 -0.73 -22.25
N PHE A 273 -2.43 0.51 -22.20
CA PHE A 273 -3.03 1.63 -22.93
C PHE A 273 -2.93 1.46 -24.45
N LEU A 274 -1.82 0.96 -24.96
CA LEU A 274 -1.68 0.62 -26.38
C LEU A 274 -2.74 -0.41 -26.81
N GLY A 275 -2.89 -1.49 -26.05
CA GLY A 275 -3.91 -2.52 -26.33
C GLY A 275 -5.33 -1.97 -26.22
N ALA A 276 -5.61 -1.13 -25.23
CA ALA A 276 -6.90 -0.52 -25.01
C ALA A 276 -7.29 0.44 -26.15
N ALA A 277 -6.40 1.37 -26.49
CA ALA A 277 -6.59 2.33 -27.57
C ALA A 277 -6.78 1.61 -28.92
N PHE A 278 -5.97 0.59 -29.21
CA PHE A 278 -6.10 -0.18 -30.44
C PHE A 278 -7.40 -1.00 -30.50
N ALA A 279 -7.79 -1.65 -29.41
CA ALA A 279 -9.05 -2.39 -29.34
C ALA A 279 -10.28 -1.47 -29.46
N GLN A 280 -10.19 -0.22 -29.03
CA GLN A 280 -11.24 0.78 -29.17
C GLN A 280 -11.32 1.33 -30.59
N ASN A 281 -10.18 1.72 -31.18
CA ASN A 281 -10.14 2.41 -32.47
C ASN A 281 -10.19 1.45 -33.67
N HIS A 282 -9.71 0.22 -33.50
CA HIS A 282 -9.59 -0.79 -34.56
C HIS A 282 -10.09 -2.18 -34.11
N PRO A 283 -11.35 -2.32 -33.64
CA PRO A 283 -11.83 -3.54 -33.01
C PRO A 283 -11.74 -4.79 -33.90
N ALA A 284 -12.02 -4.66 -35.20
CA ALA A 284 -11.92 -5.78 -36.14
C ALA A 284 -10.46 -6.23 -36.38
N GLN A 285 -9.51 -5.29 -36.40
CA GLN A 285 -8.09 -5.63 -36.53
C GLN A 285 -7.55 -6.20 -35.22
N ALA A 286 -8.01 -5.70 -34.06
CA ALA A 286 -7.67 -6.25 -32.76
C ALA A 286 -8.15 -7.71 -32.64
N GLU A 287 -9.38 -8.02 -33.07
CA GLU A 287 -9.92 -9.38 -33.10
C GLU A 287 -9.09 -10.32 -34.00
N ALA A 288 -8.50 -9.80 -35.08
CA ALA A 288 -7.65 -10.55 -36.00
C ALA A 288 -6.16 -10.63 -35.58
N MET A 289 -5.72 -9.87 -34.58
CA MET A 289 -4.31 -9.76 -34.18
C MET A 289 -3.76 -11.04 -33.54
N GLY A 290 -4.63 -11.81 -32.87
CA GLY A 290 -4.27 -13.04 -32.18
C GLY A 290 -5.32 -13.51 -31.20
N GLU A 291 -5.00 -14.56 -30.43
CA GLU A 291 -5.92 -15.13 -29.43
C GLU A 291 -6.30 -14.09 -28.36
N ALA A 292 -5.33 -13.31 -27.88
CA ALA A 292 -5.57 -12.28 -26.87
C ALA A 292 -6.55 -11.21 -27.37
N GLY A 293 -6.31 -10.70 -28.58
CA GLY A 293 -7.20 -9.73 -29.22
C GLY A 293 -8.61 -10.28 -29.48
N SER A 294 -8.72 -11.49 -30.03
CA SER A 294 -10.01 -12.13 -30.26
C SER A 294 -10.79 -12.35 -28.96
N ARG A 295 -10.11 -12.86 -27.92
CA ARG A 295 -10.72 -13.11 -26.61
C ARG A 295 -11.16 -11.81 -25.93
N LEU A 296 -10.34 -10.77 -26.00
CA LEU A 296 -10.64 -9.45 -25.44
C LEU A 296 -11.88 -8.84 -26.10
N ILE A 297 -11.93 -8.81 -27.44
CA ILE A 297 -13.07 -8.24 -28.17
C ILE A 297 -14.35 -9.03 -27.86
N ARG A 298 -14.27 -10.35 -27.73
CA ARG A 298 -15.40 -11.19 -27.28
C ARG A 298 -15.86 -10.81 -25.87
N MET A 299 -14.95 -10.70 -24.90
CA MET A 299 -15.29 -10.31 -23.53
C MET A 299 -15.89 -8.91 -23.45
N ARG A 300 -15.42 -7.96 -24.26
CA ARG A 300 -16.01 -6.62 -24.36
C ARG A 300 -17.46 -6.64 -24.88
N ARG A 301 -17.84 -7.63 -25.70
CA ARG A 301 -19.23 -7.84 -26.13
C ARG A 301 -20.08 -8.51 -25.05
N GLU A 302 -19.51 -9.46 -24.31
CA GLU A 302 -20.22 -10.27 -23.30
C GLU A 302 -20.40 -9.54 -21.96
N SER A 303 -19.39 -8.78 -21.51
CA SER A 303 -19.34 -8.18 -20.16
C SER A 303 -18.70 -6.78 -20.18
N PRO A 304 -19.23 -5.81 -20.95
CA PRO A 304 -18.57 -4.51 -21.19
C PRO A 304 -18.24 -3.71 -19.92
N GLU A 305 -19.07 -3.79 -18.89
CA GLU A 305 -18.87 -3.08 -17.61
C GLU A 305 -17.73 -3.67 -16.76
N GLU A 306 -17.48 -4.97 -16.86
CA GLU A 306 -16.42 -5.64 -16.08
C GLU A 306 -15.04 -5.50 -16.74
N VAL A 307 -15.00 -5.28 -18.06
CA VAL A 307 -13.75 -5.25 -18.83
C VAL A 307 -13.42 -3.87 -19.39
N SER A 308 -14.14 -2.84 -18.93
CA SER A 308 -13.89 -1.47 -19.34
C SER A 308 -12.56 -0.96 -18.78
N VAL A 309 -11.96 0.00 -19.49
CA VAL A 309 -10.72 0.63 -19.05
C VAL A 309 -10.94 1.37 -17.73
N GLU A 310 -12.10 1.99 -17.56
CA GLU A 310 -12.48 2.72 -16.35
C GLU A 310 -12.58 1.80 -15.14
N LYS A 311 -13.17 0.61 -15.32
CA LYS A 311 -13.30 -0.39 -14.26
C LYS A 311 -11.94 -0.93 -13.83
N ILE A 312 -11.12 -1.33 -14.79
CA ILE A 312 -9.75 -1.82 -14.54
C ILE A 312 -8.89 -0.71 -13.91
N SER A 313 -9.02 0.53 -14.38
CA SER A 313 -8.33 1.69 -13.82
C SER A 313 -8.69 1.94 -12.35
N ALA A 314 -9.98 1.84 -12.00
CA ALA A 314 -10.44 2.03 -10.63
C ALA A 314 -9.93 0.98 -9.64
N ASP A 315 -9.65 -0.25 -10.09
CA ASP A 315 -9.26 -1.36 -9.21
C ASP A 315 -7.78 -1.75 -9.28
N PHE A 316 -7.10 -1.49 -10.39
CA PHE A 316 -5.67 -1.72 -10.55
C PHE A 316 -4.83 -0.45 -10.58
N GLY A 317 -5.46 0.73 -10.64
CA GLY A 317 -4.78 2.02 -10.53
C GLY A 317 -4.14 2.25 -9.16
N VAL A 318 -3.33 3.31 -9.10
CA VAL A 318 -2.60 3.71 -7.89
C VAL A 318 -3.14 5.04 -7.35
N PRO A 319 -2.90 5.38 -6.08
CA PRO A 319 -3.29 6.67 -5.53
C PRO A 319 -2.31 7.79 -5.97
N HIS A 320 -2.85 8.99 -6.13
CA HIS A 320 -2.12 10.17 -6.62
C HIS A 320 -2.23 11.38 -5.68
N PRO A 321 -1.79 11.27 -4.41
CA PRO A 321 -1.95 12.34 -3.44
C PRO A 321 -1.14 13.59 -3.78
N MET A 322 0.02 13.47 -4.46
CA MET A 322 0.77 14.65 -4.89
C MET A 322 0.33 15.14 -6.27
N LEU A 323 0.08 14.24 -7.21
CA LEU A 323 -0.29 14.60 -8.59
C LEU A 323 -1.72 15.11 -8.72
N ALA A 324 -2.68 14.44 -8.08
CA ALA A 324 -4.11 14.72 -8.22
C ALA A 324 -4.81 15.06 -6.89
N GLN A 325 -4.05 15.15 -5.79
CA GLN A 325 -4.59 15.49 -4.46
C GLN A 325 -5.69 14.53 -3.99
N THR A 326 -5.59 13.25 -4.38
CA THR A 326 -6.59 12.22 -4.10
C THR A 326 -5.96 10.87 -3.82
N TYR A 327 -6.62 10.07 -2.97
CA TYR A 327 -6.33 8.63 -2.80
C TYR A 327 -7.26 7.74 -3.62
N ALA A 328 -8.09 8.35 -4.50
CA ALA A 328 -8.77 7.58 -5.54
C ALA A 328 -7.71 6.80 -6.33
N ARG A 329 -8.04 5.54 -6.62
CA ARG A 329 -7.19 4.65 -7.41
C ARG A 329 -7.57 4.87 -8.85
N GLU A 330 -6.61 5.28 -9.65
CA GLU A 330 -6.78 5.47 -11.08
C GLU A 330 -5.44 5.24 -11.78
N LEU A 331 -5.52 4.68 -12.98
CA LEU A 331 -4.40 4.67 -13.91
C LEU A 331 -4.39 6.01 -14.64
N PHE A 332 -3.35 6.81 -14.46
CA PHE A 332 -3.16 7.99 -15.29
C PHE A 332 -2.49 7.65 -16.62
N GLU A 333 -3.15 8.10 -17.69
CA GLU A 333 -2.61 8.17 -19.04
C GLU A 333 -1.55 9.28 -19.14
N MET A 334 -0.39 9.07 -18.49
CA MET A 334 0.68 10.06 -18.46
C MET A 334 2.07 9.46 -18.60
N LYS A 335 2.99 10.31 -19.05
CA LYS A 335 4.41 9.98 -19.16
C LYS A 335 5.03 9.93 -17.75
N PRO A 336 5.94 9.00 -17.47
CA PRO A 336 6.71 9.02 -16.23
C PRO A 336 7.37 10.38 -16.03
N LEU A 337 7.15 10.97 -14.85
CA LEU A 337 7.70 12.28 -14.53
C LEU A 337 9.16 12.13 -14.08
N PRO A 338 10.05 13.02 -14.53
CA PRO A 338 11.43 13.04 -14.05
C PRO A 338 11.48 13.45 -12.57
N THR A 339 12.60 13.20 -11.92
CA THR A 339 12.82 13.71 -10.57
C THR A 339 13.02 15.21 -10.59
N PHE A 340 12.45 15.92 -9.61
CA PHE A 340 12.56 17.37 -9.54
C PHE A 340 13.74 17.76 -8.62
N LEU A 341 14.59 18.69 -9.08
CA LEU A 341 15.71 19.26 -8.31
C LEU A 341 16.78 18.25 -7.81
N GLY A 342 16.88 17.07 -8.40
CA GLY A 342 17.92 16.08 -8.03
C GLY A 342 17.71 15.39 -6.69
N TYR A 343 16.48 15.43 -6.14
CA TYR A 343 16.06 14.65 -4.98
C TYR A 343 14.92 13.69 -5.35
N SER A 344 14.76 12.66 -4.53
CA SER A 344 13.59 11.78 -4.56
C SER A 344 12.32 12.64 -4.49
N SER A 345 11.38 12.37 -5.39
CA SER A 345 10.08 13.03 -5.44
C SER A 345 9.01 11.96 -5.60
N ARG A 346 7.96 12.04 -4.79
CA ARG A 346 6.77 11.20 -4.94
C ARG A 346 6.17 11.29 -6.34
N LEU A 347 6.38 12.38 -7.08
CA LEU A 347 5.83 12.56 -8.44
C LEU A 347 6.30 11.46 -9.42
N MET A 348 7.58 11.08 -9.37
CA MET A 348 8.08 9.99 -10.22
C MET A 348 7.47 8.65 -9.81
N ALA A 349 7.33 8.43 -8.51
CA ALA A 349 6.77 7.20 -7.98
C ALA A 349 5.25 7.08 -8.21
N GLU A 350 4.50 8.18 -8.12
CA GLU A 350 3.07 8.23 -8.43
C GLU A 350 2.84 8.03 -9.94
N SER A 351 3.75 8.51 -10.80
CA SER A 351 3.68 8.21 -12.24
C SER A 351 3.98 6.75 -12.63
N TRP A 352 4.31 5.88 -11.67
CA TRP A 352 4.53 4.45 -11.89
C TRP A 352 3.24 3.64 -11.75
N GLU A 353 2.57 3.42 -12.89
CA GLU A 353 1.25 2.76 -12.97
C GLU A 353 1.31 1.25 -13.27
N SER A 354 2.52 0.68 -13.30
CA SER A 354 2.72 -0.63 -13.94
C SER A 354 2.59 -1.84 -13.02
N SER A 355 2.90 -1.71 -11.72
CA SER A 355 3.06 -2.88 -10.84
C SER A 355 1.77 -3.70 -10.73
N ASN A 356 0.65 -3.07 -10.39
CA ASN A 356 -0.61 -3.77 -10.14
C ASN A 356 -1.16 -4.47 -11.39
N LEU A 357 -1.09 -3.80 -12.55
CA LEU A 357 -1.45 -4.40 -13.84
C LEU A 357 -0.59 -5.63 -14.15
N TYR A 358 0.71 -5.55 -13.90
CA TYR A 358 1.62 -6.64 -14.17
C TYR A 358 1.40 -7.85 -13.25
N TRP A 359 1.16 -7.60 -11.95
CA TRP A 359 0.82 -8.65 -11.00
C TRP A 359 -0.55 -9.29 -11.28
N ALA A 360 -1.53 -8.50 -11.70
CA ALA A 360 -2.84 -9.01 -12.11
C ALA A 360 -2.71 -9.97 -13.30
N ARG A 361 -1.91 -9.59 -14.30
CA ARG A 361 -1.57 -10.45 -15.43
C ARG A 361 -0.90 -11.74 -14.96
N LEU A 362 0.12 -11.64 -14.12
CA LEU A 362 0.87 -12.79 -13.62
C LEU A 362 -0.03 -13.77 -12.85
N ALA A 363 -0.95 -13.24 -12.04
CA ALA A 363 -1.96 -14.03 -11.33
C ALA A 363 -2.94 -14.71 -12.30
N ALA A 364 -3.41 -13.99 -13.32
CA ALA A 364 -4.30 -14.53 -14.35
C ALA A 364 -3.63 -15.65 -15.15
N GLU A 365 -2.38 -15.47 -15.57
CA GLU A 365 -1.59 -16.49 -16.30
C GLU A 365 -1.39 -17.78 -15.49
N GLN A 366 -1.33 -17.66 -14.16
CA GLN A 366 -1.17 -18.79 -13.24
C GLN A 366 -2.49 -19.29 -12.64
N ASN A 367 -3.63 -18.81 -13.12
CA ASN A 367 -4.97 -19.21 -12.69
C ASN A 367 -5.25 -18.99 -11.18
N TYR A 368 -4.68 -17.94 -10.59
CA TYR A 368 -5.03 -17.52 -9.24
C TYR A 368 -6.44 -16.90 -9.21
N HIS A 369 -7.11 -17.02 -8.06
CA HIS A 369 -8.37 -16.31 -7.83
C HIS A 369 -8.10 -14.82 -7.53
N PRO A 370 -8.91 -13.86 -8.03
CA PRO A 370 -8.67 -12.43 -7.80
C PRO A 370 -8.47 -12.02 -6.34
N ALA A 371 -9.21 -12.65 -5.41
CA ALA A 371 -9.06 -12.41 -3.97
C ALA A 371 -7.63 -12.67 -3.44
N ALA A 372 -6.85 -13.56 -4.09
CA ALA A 372 -5.46 -13.84 -3.72
C ALA A 372 -4.52 -12.66 -3.97
N LEU A 373 -4.92 -11.69 -4.81
CA LEU A 373 -4.14 -10.48 -5.07
C LEU A 373 -3.90 -9.65 -3.80
N ASN A 374 -4.80 -9.70 -2.82
CA ASN A 374 -4.65 -8.96 -1.57
C ASN A 374 -3.41 -9.37 -0.76
N ASP A 375 -2.95 -10.61 -0.92
CA ASP A 375 -1.72 -11.11 -0.29
C ASP A 375 -0.56 -11.15 -1.29
N LEU A 376 -0.85 -11.58 -2.53
CA LEU A 376 0.16 -11.76 -3.57
C LEU A 376 0.79 -10.45 -4.01
N VAL A 377 0.00 -9.41 -4.28
CA VAL A 377 0.50 -8.14 -4.81
C VAL A 377 1.44 -7.43 -3.83
N PRO A 378 1.11 -7.28 -2.52
CA PRO A 378 2.05 -6.73 -1.56
C PRO A 378 3.34 -7.56 -1.43
N ALA A 379 3.24 -8.89 -1.43
CA ALA A 379 4.40 -9.77 -1.30
C ALA A 379 5.35 -9.69 -2.53
N LEU A 380 4.80 -9.71 -3.75
CA LEU A 380 5.58 -9.53 -4.97
C LEU A 380 6.17 -8.12 -5.05
N THR A 381 5.42 -7.11 -4.62
CA THR A 381 5.91 -5.73 -4.61
C THR A 381 7.07 -5.54 -3.63
N HIS A 382 6.99 -6.14 -2.44
CA HIS A 382 8.12 -6.17 -1.49
C HIS A 382 9.36 -6.84 -2.12
N ARG A 383 9.18 -8.01 -2.74
CA ARG A 383 10.26 -8.73 -3.41
C ARG A 383 10.86 -7.94 -4.58
N MET A 384 10.03 -7.26 -5.35
CA MET A 384 10.46 -6.34 -6.40
C MET A 384 11.32 -5.22 -5.83
N ILE A 385 10.92 -4.61 -4.71
CA ILE A 385 11.68 -3.55 -4.07
C ILE A 385 13.07 -4.03 -3.64
N GLU A 386 13.18 -5.23 -3.04
CA GLU A 386 14.47 -5.83 -2.66
C GLU A 386 15.45 -5.92 -3.85
N LYS A 387 14.92 -6.09 -5.06
CA LYS A 387 15.68 -6.27 -6.30
C LYS A 387 16.04 -4.99 -7.04
N ILE A 388 15.39 -3.87 -6.75
CA ILE A 388 15.62 -2.61 -7.47
C ILE A 388 17.11 -2.28 -7.45
N PHE A 389 17.78 -2.27 -8.60
CA PHE A 389 19.19 -1.87 -8.66
C PHE A 389 19.34 -0.67 -9.59
N ALA A 390 19.31 0.50 -8.97
CA ALA A 390 19.23 1.79 -9.65
C ALA A 390 20.40 2.70 -9.25
N THR A 391 21.12 3.19 -10.26
CA THR A 391 22.31 4.03 -10.07
C THR A 391 22.00 5.53 -9.99
N HIS A 392 20.79 5.93 -10.40
CA HIS A 392 20.32 7.32 -10.39
C HIS A 392 18.82 7.37 -10.06
N LEU A 393 18.34 8.49 -9.51
CA LEU A 393 16.94 8.72 -9.14
C LEU A 393 15.93 8.55 -10.29
N GLU A 394 16.40 8.72 -11.52
CA GLU A 394 15.58 8.64 -12.74
C GLU A 394 15.70 7.29 -13.48
N ASP A 395 16.36 6.31 -12.88
CA ASP A 395 16.55 4.97 -13.45
C ASP A 395 15.28 4.12 -13.31
N TRP A 396 14.17 4.59 -13.89
CA TRP A 396 12.94 3.79 -14.03
C TRP A 396 13.18 2.43 -14.73
N PRO A 397 14.15 2.26 -15.67
CA PRO A 397 14.45 0.94 -16.21
C PRO A 397 14.87 -0.06 -15.14
N ALA A 398 15.52 0.38 -14.05
CA ALA A 398 15.82 -0.50 -12.92
C ALA A 398 14.57 -1.01 -12.20
N VAL A 399 13.55 -0.16 -12.09
CA VAL A 399 12.25 -0.54 -11.52
C VAL A 399 11.57 -1.57 -12.41
N LEU A 400 11.57 -1.35 -13.74
CA LEU A 400 11.03 -2.31 -14.70
C LEU A 400 11.79 -3.65 -14.68
N ARG A 401 13.13 -3.62 -14.64
CA ARG A 401 13.96 -4.83 -14.53
C ARG A 401 13.62 -5.61 -13.26
N ALA A 402 13.53 -4.95 -12.11
CA ALA A 402 13.20 -5.59 -10.85
C ALA A 402 11.78 -6.21 -10.85
N LEU A 403 10.82 -5.54 -11.49
CA LEU A 403 9.47 -6.06 -11.71
C LEU A 403 9.50 -7.38 -12.51
N GLN A 404 10.22 -7.38 -13.63
CA GLN A 404 10.36 -8.53 -14.52
C GLN A 404 11.10 -9.69 -13.85
N GLU A 405 12.23 -9.42 -13.19
CA GLU A 405 13.00 -10.43 -12.46
C GLU A 405 12.18 -11.10 -11.35
N THR A 406 11.36 -10.31 -10.64
CA THR A 406 10.46 -10.84 -9.60
C THR A 406 9.38 -11.74 -10.18
N ALA A 407 8.79 -11.36 -11.33
CA ALA A 407 7.83 -12.22 -12.01
C ALA A 407 8.46 -13.54 -12.46
N GLU A 408 9.67 -13.50 -13.00
CA GLU A 408 10.39 -14.71 -13.40
C GLU A 408 10.69 -15.62 -12.19
N GLU A 409 11.14 -15.05 -11.06
CA GLU A 409 11.32 -15.85 -9.84
C GLU A 409 10.02 -16.49 -9.35
N PHE A 410 8.90 -15.77 -9.44
CA PHE A 410 7.59 -16.29 -9.08
C PHE A 410 7.12 -17.41 -10.01
N ARG A 411 7.29 -17.25 -11.33
CA ARG A 411 7.00 -18.31 -12.31
C ARG A 411 7.83 -19.57 -12.07
N LEU A 412 9.08 -19.41 -11.63
CA LEU A 412 9.98 -20.52 -11.29
C LEU A 412 9.73 -21.13 -9.90
N GLY A 413 8.74 -20.63 -9.15
CA GLY A 413 8.42 -21.09 -7.79
C GLY A 413 9.49 -20.78 -6.75
N LYS A 414 10.37 -19.82 -7.02
CA LYS A 414 11.47 -19.43 -6.12
C LYS A 414 11.01 -18.46 -5.02
N THR A 415 9.90 -17.75 -5.24
CA THR A 415 9.30 -16.88 -4.23
C THR A 415 8.20 -17.62 -3.48
N ALA A 416 8.27 -17.60 -2.14
CA ALA A 416 7.34 -18.29 -1.25
C ALA A 416 5.95 -17.62 -1.15
N ALA A 417 5.65 -16.65 -2.01
CA ALA A 417 4.39 -15.90 -2.01
C ALA A 417 3.27 -16.72 -2.68
N GLY A 418 2.90 -17.86 -2.09
CA GLY A 418 1.73 -18.63 -2.52
C GLY A 418 2.05 -20.10 -2.77
N SER A 419 2.02 -20.91 -1.71
CA SER A 419 1.50 -22.26 -1.91
C SER A 419 0.02 -22.12 -2.28
N PRO A 420 -0.48 -22.73 -3.37
CA PRO A 420 -1.91 -22.76 -3.64
C PRO A 420 -2.62 -23.37 -2.42
N PRO A 421 -3.83 -22.91 -2.05
CA PRO A 421 -4.57 -23.51 -0.95
C PRO A 421 -4.67 -25.01 -1.22
N ALA A 422 -4.11 -25.81 -0.32
CA ALA A 422 -4.23 -27.25 -0.38
C ALA A 422 -5.72 -27.58 -0.44
N ALA A 423 -6.15 -28.19 -1.55
CA ALA A 423 -7.49 -28.71 -1.70
C ALA A 423 -7.81 -29.56 -0.45
N GLY A 424 -8.91 -29.21 0.21
CA GLY A 424 -9.25 -29.70 1.54
C GLY A 424 -9.07 -31.20 1.69
N ARG A 425 -8.37 -31.60 2.75
CA ARG A 425 -8.60 -32.90 3.38
C ARG A 425 -9.53 -32.65 4.54
N GLY A 426 -10.80 -33.01 4.33
CA GLY A 426 -11.76 -33.11 5.40
C GLY A 426 -11.30 -34.11 6.46
N MET A 427 -11.51 -33.72 7.71
CA MET A 427 -12.11 -34.56 8.75
C MET A 427 -12.65 -33.65 9.85
#